data_AF-A0A6U6LF38-F1
#
_entry.id   AF-A0A6U6LF38-F1
#
_cell.length_a   1.000
_cell.length_b   1.000
_cell.length_c   1.000
_cell.angle_alpha   90.00
_cell.angle_beta   90.00
_cell.angle_gamma   90.00
#
_symmetry.space_group_name_H-M   'P 1'
#
loop_
_entity.id
_entity.type
_entity.pdbx_description
1 polymer ?
#
loop_
_entity_poly.entity_id
_entity_poly.type
_entity_poly.pdbx_seq_one_letter_code
_entity_poly.pdbx_strand_id
1 'polypeptide(L)'
;ALEISSRFVTGGMSLGALSREAHEVIALGMNRVGGMSNSGEGGEDHLRFKPIEDVDENGHSASFPHLQGLRNGDSAASATKQLASGRFGVTPAYLTSAKQLEIKLAQGAKPGEGGQLPGPKIDE
;
A
#
# COMPACT_ATOMS: atom_id res chain seq x y z
N ALA A 1 24.09 3.47 3.78
CA ALA A 1 22.84 2.81 4.25
C ALA A 1 21.66 3.10 3.31
N LEU A 2 21.29 4.37 3.10
CA LEU A 2 20.17 4.77 2.22
C LEU A 2 20.31 4.26 0.76
N GLU A 3 21.53 4.09 0.25
CA GLU A 3 21.76 3.61 -1.12
C GLU A 3 21.39 2.12 -1.32
N ILE A 4 21.40 1.30 -0.26
CA ILE A 4 21.00 -0.10 -0.33
C ILE A 4 19.51 -0.25 -0.08
N SER A 5 18.96 0.48 0.92
CA SER A 5 17.53 0.39 1.26
C SER A 5 16.62 0.81 0.11
N SER A 6 17.06 1.72 -0.76
CA SER A 6 16.31 2.13 -1.96
C SER A 6 16.13 1.02 -2.99
N ARG A 7 16.94 -0.05 -2.92
CA ARG A 7 16.82 -1.24 -3.78
C ARG A 7 15.80 -2.23 -3.25
N PHE A 8 15.37 -2.09 -2.00
CA PHE A 8 14.40 -2.98 -1.40
C PHE A 8 12.98 -2.56 -1.76
N VAL A 9 12.20 -3.57 -2.11
CA VAL A 9 10.77 -3.46 -2.38
C VAL A 9 10.03 -4.46 -1.51
N THR A 10 8.86 -4.09 -1.04
CA THR A 10 7.94 -5.09 -0.46
C THR A 10 7.03 -5.59 -1.57
N GLY A 11 6.79 -6.90 -1.60
CA GLY A 11 5.89 -7.50 -2.58
C GLY A 11 4.46 -6.96 -2.47
N GLY A 12 3.71 -7.07 -3.57
CA GLY A 12 2.29 -6.70 -3.61
C GLY A 12 1.44 -7.68 -2.81
N MET A 13 0.94 -7.23 -1.66
CA MET A 13 0.02 -7.97 -0.80
C MET A 13 -1.26 -7.14 -0.70
N SER A 14 -2.40 -7.70 -1.08
CA SER A 14 -3.63 -6.91 -1.19
C SER A 14 -4.16 -6.45 0.17
N LEU A 15 -4.73 -5.24 0.19
CA LEU A 15 -5.75 -4.90 1.19
C LEU A 15 -6.88 -5.95 1.12
N GLY A 16 -7.30 -6.44 2.28
CA GLY A 16 -8.21 -7.59 2.42
C GLY A 16 -7.45 -8.88 2.69
N ALA A 17 -6.28 -9.12 2.07
CA ALA A 17 -5.38 -10.20 2.51
C ALA A 17 -4.67 -9.78 3.81
N LEU A 18 -4.10 -8.57 3.81
CA LEU A 18 -3.62 -7.87 4.99
C LEU A 18 -4.70 -6.95 5.57
N SER A 19 -4.61 -6.66 6.87
CA SER A 19 -5.38 -5.58 7.48
C SER A 19 -4.88 -4.22 6.98
N ARG A 20 -5.71 -3.19 7.16
CA ARG A 20 -5.38 -1.82 6.79
C ARG A 20 -4.13 -1.32 7.52
N GLU A 21 -4.04 -1.58 8.82
CA GLU A 21 -2.93 -1.22 9.69
C GLU A 21 -1.62 -1.81 9.16
N ALA A 22 -1.59 -3.12 8.91
CA ALA A 22 -0.40 -3.80 8.43
C ALA A 22 0.04 -3.26 7.06
N HIS A 23 -0.92 -3.10 6.15
CA HIS A 23 -0.64 -2.64 4.80
C HIS A 23 -0.10 -1.20 4.78
N GLU A 24 -0.67 -0.30 5.57
CA GLU A 24 -0.26 1.11 5.64
C GLU A 24 1.07 1.28 6.40
N VAL A 25 1.31 0.52 7.48
CA VAL A 25 2.60 0.52 8.20
C VAL A 25 3.75 0.11 7.29
N ILE A 26 3.55 -0.90 6.42
CA ILE A 26 4.55 -1.29 5.43
C ILE A 26 4.85 -0.13 4.48
N ALA A 27 3.82 0.54 3.95
CA ALA A 27 4.01 1.67 3.05
C ALA A 27 4.76 2.83 3.72
N LEU A 28 4.38 3.18 4.95
CA LEU A 28 5.06 4.18 5.76
C LEU A 28 6.54 3.83 5.97
N GLY A 29 6.82 2.61 6.40
CA GLY A 29 8.17 2.12 6.63
C GLY A 29 9.04 2.24 5.38
N MET A 30 8.53 1.76 4.24
CA MET A 30 9.26 1.81 2.96
C MET A 30 9.49 3.23 2.47
N ASN A 31 8.48 4.10 2.57
CA ASN A 31 8.60 5.51 2.19
C ASN A 31 9.63 6.25 3.05
N ARG A 32 9.70 5.96 4.36
CA ARG A 32 10.69 6.54 5.28
C ARG A 32 12.13 6.13 4.96
N VAL A 33 12.36 4.89 4.52
CA VAL A 33 13.71 4.38 4.21
C VAL A 33 14.13 4.57 2.75
N GLY A 34 13.28 5.20 1.94
CA GLY A 34 13.49 5.44 0.52
C GLY A 34 13.34 4.20 -0.37
N GLY A 35 12.80 3.11 0.17
CA GLY A 35 12.42 1.93 -0.61
C GLY A 35 11.01 2.08 -1.19
N MET A 36 10.44 0.99 -1.71
CA MET A 36 9.10 1.02 -2.31
C MET A 36 8.19 -0.08 -1.75
N SER A 37 6.98 0.28 -1.37
CA SER A 37 5.91 -0.68 -1.13
C SER A 37 5.01 -0.84 -2.35
N ASN A 38 4.28 -1.95 -2.41
CA ASN A 38 3.36 -2.29 -3.48
C ASN A 38 1.94 -2.48 -2.91
N SER A 39 0.92 -1.92 -3.56
CA SER A 39 -0.49 -1.98 -3.11
C SER A 39 -1.12 -3.37 -3.12
N GLY A 40 -0.51 -4.33 -3.84
CA GLY A 40 -1.21 -5.55 -4.19
C GLY A 40 -2.43 -5.30 -5.09
N GLU A 41 -3.24 -6.34 -5.25
CA GLU A 41 -4.36 -6.38 -6.21
C GLU A 41 -5.66 -5.73 -5.71
N GLY A 42 -5.72 -5.31 -4.44
CA GLY A 42 -6.96 -4.92 -3.76
C GLY A 42 -7.36 -3.45 -3.92
N GLY A 43 -6.58 -2.66 -4.66
CA GLY A 43 -6.74 -1.21 -4.71
C GLY A 43 -6.07 -0.49 -3.54
N GLU A 44 -6.34 0.80 -3.44
CA GLU A 44 -5.83 1.65 -2.35
C GLU A 44 -6.77 2.82 -2.08
N ASP A 45 -6.99 3.13 -0.80
CA ASP A 45 -7.81 4.28 -0.38
C ASP A 45 -7.17 5.61 -0.82
N HIS A 46 -7.99 6.51 -1.38
CA HIS A 46 -7.57 7.82 -1.85
C HIS A 46 -7.02 8.72 -0.74
N LEU A 47 -7.42 8.52 0.52
CA LEU A 47 -6.84 9.23 1.66
C LEU A 47 -5.32 9.04 1.76
N ARG A 48 -4.80 7.89 1.28
CA ARG A 48 -3.37 7.57 1.33
C ARG A 48 -2.55 8.33 0.30
N PHE A 49 -3.17 8.95 -0.71
CA PHE A 49 -2.46 9.57 -1.84
C PHE A 49 -1.78 10.89 -1.48
N LYS A 50 -2.10 11.46 -0.30
CA LYS A 50 -1.50 12.69 0.21
C LYS A 50 -0.62 12.38 1.43
N PRO A 51 0.41 13.20 1.68
CA PRO A 51 1.13 13.17 2.95
C PRO A 51 0.19 13.41 4.14
N ILE A 52 0.54 12.83 5.29
CA ILE A 52 -0.14 13.02 6.56
C ILE A 52 0.40 14.30 7.20
N GLU A 53 -0.47 15.26 7.46
CA GLU A 53 -0.12 16.61 7.96
C GLU A 53 -0.79 16.96 9.30
N ASP A 54 -1.60 16.05 9.85
CA ASP A 54 -2.38 16.23 11.07
C ASP A 54 -1.85 15.38 12.23
N VAL A 55 -0.54 15.13 12.27
CA VAL A 55 0.09 14.34 13.33
C VAL A 55 0.31 15.18 14.58
N ASP A 56 -0.20 14.70 15.73
CA ASP A 56 -0.04 15.31 17.05
C ASP A 56 1.35 15.02 17.68
N GLU A 57 1.59 15.59 18.88
CA GLU A 57 2.85 15.41 19.61
C GLU A 57 3.10 13.96 20.08
N ASN A 58 2.06 13.12 20.12
CA ASN A 58 2.14 11.72 20.51
C ASN A 58 2.30 10.79 19.29
N GLY A 59 2.34 11.34 18.07
CA GLY A 59 2.47 10.56 16.84
C GLY A 59 1.16 9.92 16.37
N HIS A 60 0.01 10.49 16.73
CA HIS A 60 -1.31 10.08 16.26
C HIS A 60 -1.84 11.06 15.21
N SER A 61 -2.65 10.57 14.27
CA SER A 61 -3.30 11.37 13.23
C SER A 61 -4.82 11.17 13.32
N ALA A 62 -5.58 12.26 13.20
CA ALA A 62 -7.04 12.16 13.12
C ALA A 62 -7.50 11.49 11.81
N SER A 63 -6.75 11.68 10.74
CA SER A 63 -6.98 11.06 9.42
C SER A 63 -6.61 9.57 9.38
N PHE A 64 -5.67 9.14 10.22
CA PHE A 64 -5.22 7.74 10.33
C PHE A 64 -5.20 7.28 11.80
N PRO A 65 -6.37 7.19 12.46
CA PRO A 65 -6.46 6.98 13.92
C PRO A 65 -6.00 5.57 14.35
N HIS A 66 -6.00 4.60 13.43
CA HIS A 66 -5.55 3.22 13.67
C HIS A 66 -4.03 3.04 13.54
N LEU A 67 -3.29 4.07 13.11
CA LEU A 67 -1.84 4.05 12.98
C LEU A 67 -1.17 4.75 14.18
N GLN A 68 0.04 4.30 14.51
CA GLN A 68 0.81 4.81 15.65
C GLN A 68 2.22 5.20 15.23
N GLY A 69 2.82 6.14 15.96
CA GLY A 69 4.20 6.58 15.73
C GLY A 69 4.39 7.28 14.39
N LEU A 70 3.38 8.02 13.94
CA LEU A 70 3.40 8.85 12.74
C LEU A 70 4.24 10.11 12.95
N ARG A 71 4.59 10.77 11.84
CA ARG A 71 5.29 12.05 11.77
C ARG A 71 4.69 12.87 10.63
N ASN A 72 4.60 14.19 10.81
CA ASN A 72 4.17 15.06 9.71
C ASN A 72 5.07 14.90 8.48
N GLY A 73 4.45 14.76 7.31
CA GLY A 73 5.10 14.45 6.04
C GLY A 73 5.25 12.95 5.74
N ASP A 74 4.86 12.07 6.65
CA ASP A 74 4.72 10.64 6.35
C ASP A 74 3.72 10.41 5.21
N SER A 75 3.91 9.34 4.44
CA SER A 75 2.97 8.95 3.40
C SER A 75 2.64 7.47 3.52
N ALA A 76 1.34 7.17 3.57
CA ALA A 76 0.83 5.80 3.49
C ALA A 76 0.64 5.34 2.05
N ALA A 77 0.97 6.14 1.03
CA ALA A 77 0.82 5.73 -0.38
C ALA A 77 1.78 4.61 -0.73
N SER A 78 1.30 3.54 -1.36
CA SER A 78 2.23 2.57 -1.97
C SER A 78 2.90 3.17 -3.23
N ALA A 79 4.22 3.10 -3.32
CA ALA A 79 4.94 3.64 -4.48
C ALA A 79 4.63 2.86 -5.77
N THR A 80 4.45 1.54 -5.65
CA THR A 80 4.05 0.66 -6.74
C THR A 80 2.57 0.33 -6.64
N LYS A 81 1.86 0.48 -7.76
CA LYS A 81 0.44 0.13 -7.90
C LYS A 81 0.29 -1.06 -8.83
N GLN A 82 -0.45 -2.07 -8.40
CA GLN A 82 -0.58 -3.32 -9.13
C GLN A 82 -1.88 -3.37 -9.95
N LEU A 83 -1.76 -3.82 -11.19
CA LEU A 83 -2.86 -4.11 -12.09
C LEU A 83 -2.94 -5.62 -12.29
N ALA A 84 -3.90 -6.26 -11.63
CA ALA A 84 -4.19 -7.68 -11.76
C ALA A 84 -5.52 -7.92 -12.47
N SER A 85 -5.82 -9.18 -12.83
CA SER A 85 -6.97 -9.57 -13.65
C SER A 85 -8.31 -9.00 -13.17
N GLY A 86 -8.56 -8.98 -11.86
CA GLY A 86 -9.80 -8.45 -11.28
C GLY A 86 -9.95 -6.92 -11.32
N ARG A 87 -8.86 -6.18 -11.57
CA ARG A 87 -8.84 -4.70 -11.65
C ARG A 87 -9.47 -3.99 -10.44
N PHE A 88 -9.47 -4.61 -9.26
CA PHE A 88 -10.01 -3.98 -8.06
C PHE A 88 -9.25 -2.70 -7.71
N GLY A 89 -10.01 -1.63 -7.42
CA GLY A 89 -9.48 -0.31 -7.10
C GLY A 89 -8.66 0.37 -8.19
N VAL A 90 -8.63 -0.15 -9.43
CA VAL A 90 -7.92 0.47 -10.53
C VAL A 90 -8.74 1.65 -11.07
N THR A 91 -8.38 2.85 -10.64
CA THR A 91 -8.99 4.12 -11.07
C THR A 91 -7.93 5.04 -11.68
N PRO A 92 -8.30 6.09 -12.44
CA PRO A 92 -7.32 7.07 -12.92
C PRO A 92 -6.52 7.69 -11.78
N ALA A 93 -7.17 8.06 -10.67
CA ALA A 93 -6.51 8.63 -9.49
C ALA A 93 -5.50 7.65 -8.88
N TYR A 94 -5.87 6.38 -8.75
CA TYR A 94 -4.99 5.30 -8.30
C TYR A 94 -3.75 5.18 -9.20
N LEU A 95 -3.93 5.15 -10.53
CA LEU A 95 -2.81 5.06 -11.48
C LEU A 95 -1.89 6.28 -11.41
N THR A 96 -2.46 7.49 -11.28
CA THR A 96 -1.68 8.73 -11.20
C THR A 96 -0.96 8.92 -9.87
N SER A 97 -1.40 8.23 -8.81
CA SER A 97 -0.74 8.27 -7.50
C SER A 97 0.55 7.44 -7.44
N ALA A 98 0.79 6.59 -8.44
CA ALA A 98 1.89 5.65 -8.49
C ALA A 98 3.21 6.30 -8.93
N LYS A 99 4.32 5.82 -8.38
CA LYS A 99 5.66 6.00 -8.98
C LYS A 99 5.95 4.92 -10.01
N GLN A 100 5.41 3.72 -9.79
CA GLN A 100 5.57 2.55 -10.67
C GLN A 100 4.25 1.80 -10.81
N LEU A 101 4.01 1.25 -12.00
CA LEU A 101 2.87 0.37 -12.27
C LEU A 101 3.37 -1.05 -12.51
N GLU A 102 2.75 -2.03 -11.85
CA GLU A 102 3.08 -3.43 -11.98
C GLU A 102 1.92 -4.20 -12.61
N ILE A 103 2.15 -4.82 -13.77
CA ILE A 103 1.17 -5.72 -14.39
C ILE A 103 1.37 -7.12 -13.82
N LYS A 104 0.41 -7.58 -13.02
CA LYS A 104 0.47 -8.91 -12.41
C LYS A 104 -0.06 -9.97 -13.36
N LEU A 105 0.84 -10.74 -13.95
CA LEU A 105 0.48 -11.93 -14.74
C LEU A 105 0.28 -13.18 -13.89
N ALA A 106 1.11 -13.36 -12.86
CA ALA A 106 1.10 -14.56 -12.01
C ALA A 106 1.68 -14.25 -10.63
N GLN A 107 1.53 -15.18 -9.69
CA GLN A 107 2.23 -15.19 -8.40
C GLN A 107 2.81 -16.58 -8.10
N GLY A 108 3.96 -16.64 -7.45
CA GLY A 108 4.69 -17.91 -7.23
C GLY A 108 3.90 -18.97 -6.47
N ALA A 109 3.00 -18.57 -5.56
CA ALA A 109 2.19 -19.51 -4.79
C ALA A 109 1.14 -20.26 -5.63
N LYS A 110 0.66 -19.66 -6.72
CA LYS A 110 -0.37 -20.22 -7.62
C LYS A 110 -0.28 -19.58 -9.01
N PRO A 111 0.69 -19.99 -9.84
CA PRO A 111 1.03 -19.27 -11.06
C PRO A 111 -0.02 -19.38 -12.18
N GLY A 112 -0.86 -20.43 -12.16
CA GLY A 112 -1.91 -20.66 -13.17
C GLY A 112 -3.29 -20.07 -12.80
N GLU A 113 -3.38 -19.30 -11.71
CA GLU A 113 -4.65 -18.85 -11.14
C GLU A 113 -4.64 -17.36 -10.80
N GLY A 114 -5.83 -16.80 -10.53
CA GLY A 114 -6.00 -15.43 -10.07
C GLY A 114 -5.87 -15.25 -8.55
N GLY A 115 -5.92 -14.00 -8.11
CA GLY A 115 -6.05 -13.63 -6.69
C GLY A 115 -7.29 -14.28 -6.06
N GLN A 116 -7.22 -14.59 -4.76
CA GLN A 116 -8.34 -15.13 -3.99
C GLN A 116 -8.46 -14.33 -2.70
N LEU A 117 -9.68 -13.91 -2.38
CA LEU A 117 -10.03 -13.32 -1.11
C LEU A 117 -11.28 -14.05 -0.59
N PRO A 118 -11.23 -14.70 0.60
CA PRO A 118 -12.41 -15.34 1.16
C PRO A 118 -13.54 -14.33 1.40
N GLY A 119 -14.77 -14.70 1.06
CA GLY A 119 -15.95 -13.83 1.22
C GLY A 119 -16.07 -13.17 2.61
N PRO A 120 -15.84 -13.88 3.73
CA PRO A 120 -15.90 -13.28 5.07
C PRO A 120 -14.84 -12.19 5.36
N LYS A 121 -13.84 -12.01 4.48
CA LYS A 121 -12.83 -10.95 4.60
C LYS A 121 -13.13 -9.74 3.71
N ILE A 122 -14.27 -9.74 3.03
CA ILE A 122 -14.78 -8.59 2.27
C ILE A 122 -15.64 -7.80 3.24
N ASP A 123 -15.13 -6.65 3.69
CA ASP A 123 -15.81 -5.69 4.53
C ASP A 123 -16.52 -4.60 3.70
N GLU A 124 -17.28 -3.75 4.38
CA GLU A 124 -17.95 -2.57 3.78
C GLU A 124 -16.97 -1.42 3.49
#